data_AF-A0ABD2V5K1-F1
#
_entry.id   AF-A0ABD2V5K1-F1
#
_cell.length_a   1.000
_cell.length_b   1.000
_cell.length_c   1.000
_cell.angle_alpha   90.00
_cell.angle_beta   90.00
_cell.angle_gamma   90.00
#
_symmetry.space_group_name_H-M   'P 1'
#
loop_
_entity.id
_entity.type
_entity.pdbx_description
1 polymer ?
#
loop_
_entity_poly.entity_id
_entity_poly.type
_entity_poly.pdbx_seq_one_letter_code
_entity_poly.pdbx_strand_id
1 'polypeptide(L)'
;MENQLGLLRVRIIRGINLAIRDLRSSDPYVVVTMGKQKLMTRVVKKNANPEWNEDLTLCISEPILPIKLQVYDKDTFTCDDKMGDAELDVVPFIDAIRMTRFNNIPNGVILSRINA
;
A
#
# COMPACT_ATOMS: atom_id res chain seq x y z
N MET A 1 -8.84 24.84 -3.94
CA MET A 1 -9.65 23.61 -4.12
C MET A 1 -8.67 22.52 -4.49
N GLU A 2 -8.73 21.37 -3.82
CA GLU A 2 -7.90 20.22 -4.20
C GLU A 2 -8.30 19.76 -5.61
N ASN A 3 -7.37 19.79 -6.56
CA ASN A 3 -7.65 19.35 -7.92
C ASN A 3 -7.45 17.83 -7.99
N GLN A 4 -8.54 17.09 -8.22
CA GLN A 4 -8.50 15.63 -8.30
C GLN A 4 -7.89 15.18 -9.64
N LEU A 5 -6.85 14.36 -9.57
CA LEU A 5 -6.17 13.79 -10.74
C LEU A 5 -6.77 12.44 -11.15
N GLY A 6 -7.27 11.66 -10.20
CA GLY A 6 -7.87 10.35 -10.47
C GLY A 6 -7.90 9.41 -9.27
N LEU A 7 -8.08 8.12 -9.56
CA LEU A 7 -8.10 7.04 -8.57
C LEU A 7 -6.89 6.12 -8.74
N LEU A 8 -6.20 5.84 -7.65
CA LEU A 8 -5.09 4.90 -7.58
C LEU A 8 -5.53 3.64 -6.83
N ARG A 9 -5.49 2.51 -7.54
CA ARG A 9 -5.75 1.20 -6.96
C ARG A 9 -4.45 0.58 -6.47
N VAL A 10 -4.36 0.35 -5.17
CA VAL A 10 -3.26 -0.33 -4.49
C VAL A 10 -3.71 -1.75 -4.15
N ARG A 11 -3.09 -2.75 -4.78
CA ARG A 11 -3.36 -4.16 -4.48
C ARG A 11 -2.39 -4.67 -3.42
N ILE A 12 -2.89 -4.96 -2.23
CA ILE A 12 -2.12 -5.58 -1.16
C ILE A 12 -2.20 -7.10 -1.33
N ILE A 13 -1.11 -7.70 -1.81
CA ILE A 13 -1.07 -9.13 -2.17
C ILE A 13 -0.84 -9.98 -0.91
N ARG A 14 0.36 -9.90 -0.33
CA ARG A 14 0.78 -10.75 0.80
C ARG A 14 1.91 -10.14 1.62
N GLY A 15 2.03 -10.59 2.86
CA GLY A 15 3.19 -10.38 3.72
C GLY A 15 4.08 -11.62 3.71
N ILE A 16 5.39 -11.44 3.91
CA ILE A 16 6.36 -12.53 3.92
C ILE A 16 7.20 -12.40 5.18
N ASN A 17 7.26 -13.45 6.00
CA ASN A 17 8.03 -13.50 7.24
C ASN A 17 7.86 -12.25 8.11
N LEU A 18 6.60 -11.86 8.35
CA LEU A 18 6.28 -10.75 9.24
C LEU A 18 6.73 -11.05 10.67
N ALA A 19 7.04 -9.98 11.42
CA ALA A 19 7.43 -10.11 12.82
C ALA A 19 6.36 -10.86 13.63
N ILE A 20 6.78 -11.71 14.56
CA ILE A 20 5.85 -12.37 15.49
C ILE A 20 5.68 -11.45 16.70
N ARG A 21 4.45 -11.00 16.98
CA ARG A 21 4.11 -10.14 18.12
C ARG A 21 3.22 -10.82 19.16
N ASP A 22 2.58 -11.95 18.85
CA ASP A 22 2.00 -12.85 19.85
C ASP A 22 2.99 -13.94 20.32
N LEU A 23 2.52 -14.85 21.18
CA LEU A 23 3.26 -16.02 21.66
C LEU A 23 3.90 -16.88 20.54
N ARG A 24 3.22 -17.05 19.41
CA ARG A 24 3.66 -17.95 18.32
C ARG A 24 3.39 -17.42 16.92
N SER A 25 2.61 -16.35 16.76
CA SER A 25 2.21 -15.81 15.46
C SER A 25 1.85 -14.32 15.60
N SER A 26 1.29 -13.75 14.55
CA SER A 26 0.54 -12.49 14.57
C SER A 26 -0.77 -12.64 13.79
N ASP A 27 -1.68 -11.71 14.03
CA ASP A 27 -2.91 -11.42 13.32
C ASP A 27 -2.74 -10.15 12.44
N PRO A 28 -1.91 -10.18 11.37
CA PRO A 28 -1.52 -8.97 10.65
C PRO A 28 -2.62 -8.36 9.78
N TYR A 29 -2.61 -7.03 9.70
CA TYR A 29 -3.32 -6.22 8.70
C TYR A 29 -2.48 -5.03 8.24
N VAL A 30 -2.79 -4.49 7.05
CA VAL A 30 -2.07 -3.36 6.46
C VAL A 30 -2.96 -2.13 6.48
N VAL A 31 -2.40 -1.02 6.94
CA VAL A 31 -2.96 0.32 6.85
C VAL A 31 -2.25 1.06 5.73
N VAL A 32 -3.02 1.58 4.78
CA VAL A 32 -2.54 2.40 3.68
C VAL A 32 -3.02 3.83 3.89
N THR A 33 -2.09 4.77 3.98
CA THR A 33 -2.37 6.19 4.24
C THR A 33 -1.80 7.06 3.12
N MET A 34 -2.59 8.02 2.65
CA MET A 34 -2.15 9.04 1.69
C MET A 34 -2.84 10.38 2.03
N GLY A 35 -2.07 11.32 2.58
CA GLY A 35 -2.62 12.55 3.15
C GLY A 35 -3.63 12.25 4.26
N LYS A 36 -4.89 12.69 4.08
CA LYS A 36 -5.99 12.45 5.02
C LYS A 36 -6.72 11.11 4.80
N GLN A 37 -6.43 10.42 3.69
CA GLN A 37 -7.08 9.16 3.37
C GLN A 37 -6.37 8.02 4.10
N LYS A 38 -7.15 7.17 4.76
CA LYS A 38 -6.68 5.99 5.48
C LYS A 38 -7.60 4.82 5.15
N LEU A 39 -7.04 3.77 4.57
CA LEU A 39 -7.72 2.51 4.27
C LEU A 39 -6.98 1.38 4.96
N MET A 40 -7.68 0.27 5.24
CA MET A 40 -7.08 -0.90 5.86
C MET A 40 -7.58 -2.17 5.21
N THR A 41 -6.74 -3.19 5.16
CA THR A 41 -7.13 -4.54 4.74
C THR A 41 -7.93 -5.25 5.83
N ARG A 42 -8.50 -6.40 5.50
CA ARG A 42 -8.89 -7.37 6.51
C ARG A 42 -7.71 -7.84 7.35
N VAL A 43 -8.01 -8.31 8.57
CA VAL A 43 -7.07 -9.00 9.45
C VAL A 43 -6.97 -10.47 9.04
N VAL A 44 -5.76 -10.99 8.93
CA VAL A 44 -5.51 -12.43 8.73
C VAL A 44 -5.00 -13.01 10.03
N LYS A 45 -5.74 -13.95 10.63
CA LYS A 45 -5.40 -14.48 11.96
C LYS A 45 -4.27 -15.51 11.92
N LYS A 46 -3.39 -15.47 12.92
CA LYS A 46 -2.35 -16.44 13.25
C LYS A 46 -1.53 -16.86 12.04
N ASN A 47 -1.05 -15.87 11.28
CA ASN A 47 -0.24 -16.11 10.10
C ASN A 47 0.81 -15.01 9.87
N ALA A 48 2.09 -15.35 10.01
CA ALA A 48 3.22 -14.47 9.69
C ALA A 48 3.48 -14.33 8.17
N ASN A 49 2.78 -15.10 7.34
CA ASN A 49 2.81 -15.04 5.86
C ASN A 49 1.37 -14.84 5.32
N PRO A 50 0.70 -13.73 5.68
CA PRO A 50 -0.69 -13.52 5.32
C PRO A 50 -0.86 -13.25 3.82
N GLU A 51 -1.95 -13.76 3.25
CA GLU A 51 -2.41 -13.39 1.90
C GLU A 51 -3.69 -12.56 2.01
N TRP A 52 -3.59 -11.28 1.66
CA TRP A 52 -4.74 -10.35 1.66
C TRP A 52 -5.41 -10.33 0.29
N ASN A 53 -4.66 -10.25 -0.81
CA ASN A 53 -5.21 -10.13 -2.17
C ASN A 53 -6.35 -9.09 -2.24
N GLU A 54 -6.15 -7.93 -1.62
CA GLU A 54 -7.18 -6.92 -1.41
C GLU A 54 -6.86 -5.62 -2.15
N ASP A 55 -7.86 -5.05 -2.83
CA ASP A 55 -7.73 -3.81 -3.60
C ASP A 55 -8.22 -2.62 -2.78
N LEU A 56 -7.32 -1.70 -2.46
CA LEU A 56 -7.62 -0.45 -1.76
C LEU A 56 -7.50 0.72 -2.76
N THR A 57 -8.54 1.54 -2.87
CA THR A 57 -8.59 2.63 -3.88
C THR A 57 -8.52 3.99 -3.20
N LEU A 58 -7.50 4.76 -3.55
CA LEU A 58 -7.24 6.11 -3.02
C LEU A 58 -7.49 7.15 -4.11
N CYS A 59 -7.98 8.33 -3.73
CA CYS A 59 -8.11 9.48 -4.62
C CYS A 59 -6.80 10.28 -4.65
N ILE A 60 -6.20 10.48 -5.83
CA ILE A 60 -5.03 11.34 -5.99
C ILE A 60 -5.50 12.76 -6.27
N SER A 61 -4.98 13.71 -5.49
CA SER A 61 -5.18 15.16 -5.69
C SER A 61 -3.83 15.87 -5.68
N GLU A 62 -3.79 17.13 -6.12
CA GLU A 62 -2.60 17.97 -5.95
C GLU A 62 -2.59 18.68 -4.57
N PRO A 63 -1.43 18.73 -3.88
CA PRO A 63 -0.15 18.12 -4.23
C PRO A 63 -0.17 16.58 -4.13
N ILE A 64 0.55 15.89 -5.02
CA ILE A 64 0.67 14.43 -4.98
C ILE A 64 1.47 14.05 -3.74
N LEU A 65 0.87 13.25 -2.87
CA LEU A 65 1.47 12.79 -1.62
C LEU A 65 1.92 11.34 -1.73
N PRO A 66 3.00 10.95 -1.04
CA PRO A 66 3.45 9.56 -1.00
C PRO A 66 2.45 8.68 -0.24
N ILE A 67 2.48 7.39 -0.56
CA ILE A 67 1.70 6.36 0.15
C ILE A 67 2.54 5.82 1.29
N LYS A 68 1.97 5.81 2.50
CA LYS A 68 2.53 5.12 3.66
C LYS A 68 1.80 3.79 3.85
N LEU A 69 2.56 2.71 3.91
CA LEU A 69 2.12 1.37 4.24
C LEU A 69 2.59 1.07 5.66
N GLN A 70 1.68 0.66 6.53
CA GLN A 70 2.02 0.29 7.90
C GLN A 70 1.38 -1.06 8.19
N VAL A 71 2.17 -1.98 8.74
CA VAL A 71 1.70 -3.31 9.13
C VAL A 71 1.51 -3.33 10.64
N TYR A 72 0.39 -3.85 11.07
CA TYR A 72 0.01 -3.95 12.48
C TYR A 72 -0.43 -5.36 12.82
N ASP A 73 -0.15 -5.77 14.05
CA ASP A 73 -0.72 -6.96 14.66
C ASP A 73 -1.99 -6.59 15.41
N LYS A 74 -3.08 -7.30 15.14
CA LYS A 74 -4.40 -7.05 15.73
C LYS A 74 -4.49 -7.72 17.09
N ASP A 75 -4.55 -6.92 18.15
CA ASP A 75 -4.74 -7.43 19.51
C ASP A 75 -6.18 -7.25 19.98
N THR A 76 -6.73 -8.26 20.65
CA THR A 76 -8.13 -8.21 21.14
C THR A 76 -8.27 -7.46 22.47
N PHE A 77 -7.23 -7.48 23.30
CA PHE A 77 -7.28 -6.96 24.67
C PHE A 77 -6.25 -5.86 24.96
N THR A 78 -5.34 -5.60 24.00
CA THR A 78 -4.27 -4.61 24.07
C THR A 78 -4.30 -3.70 22.85
N CYS A 79 -3.45 -2.67 22.85
CA CYS A 79 -3.25 -1.84 21.67
C CYS A 79 -2.56 -2.65 20.56
N ASP A 80 -3.00 -2.47 19.32
CA ASP A 80 -2.38 -3.12 18.16
C ASP A 80 -0.89 -2.77 18.02
N ASP A 81 -0.09 -3.81 17.80
CA ASP A 81 1.36 -3.74 17.80
C ASP A 81 1.91 -3.39 16.40
N LYS A 82 2.74 -2.34 16.29
CA LYS A 82 3.33 -1.96 15.00
C LYS A 82 4.41 -2.97 14.57
N MET A 83 4.24 -3.59 13.41
CA MET A 83 5.14 -4.60 12.85
C MET A 83 6.15 -4.05 11.85
N GLY A 84 5.88 -2.88 11.27
CA GLY A 84 6.77 -2.21 10.33
C GLY A 84 6.04 -1.17 9.49
N ASP A 85 6.80 -0.40 8.73
CA ASP A 85 6.27 0.57 7.78
C ASP A 85 7.18 0.75 6.58
N ALA A 86 6.58 1.21 5.48
CA ALA A 86 7.25 1.58 4.25
C ALA A 86 6.55 2.79 3.64
N GLU A 87 7.29 3.59 2.89
CA GLU A 87 6.76 4.74 2.16
C GLU A 87 7.09 4.58 0.68
N LEU A 88 6.10 4.82 -0.17
CA LEU A 88 6.22 4.72 -1.62
C LEU A 88 5.88 6.07 -2.25
N ASP A 89 6.84 6.64 -2.95
CA ASP A 89 6.59 7.79 -3.81
C ASP A 89 5.86 7.35 -5.08
N VAL A 90 4.70 7.96 -5.32
CA VAL A 90 3.85 7.68 -6.48
C VAL A 90 4.07 8.67 -7.61
N VAL A 91 4.84 9.74 -7.41
CA VAL A 91 5.13 10.74 -8.45
C VAL A 91 5.71 10.09 -9.71
N PRO A 92 6.73 9.20 -9.66
CA PRO A 92 7.26 8.56 -10.87
C PRO A 92 6.22 7.73 -11.63
N PHE A 93 5.26 7.14 -10.92
CA PHE A 93 4.17 6.38 -11.52
C PHE A 93 3.17 7.31 -12.24
N ILE A 94 2.82 8.43 -11.63
CA ILE A 94 1.91 9.42 -12.23
C ILE A 94 2.57 10.13 -13.41
N ASP A 95 3.86 10.46 -13.31
CA ASP A 95 4.63 11.06 -14.40
C ASP A 95 4.72 10.12 -15.59
N ALA A 96 4.96 8.82 -15.36
CA ALA A 96 4.92 7.83 -16.44
C ALA A 96 3.58 7.85 -17.17
N ILE A 97 2.46 7.84 -16.43
CA ILE A 97 1.10 7.92 -17.00
C ILE A 97 0.88 9.21 -17.81
N ARG A 98 1.38 10.36 -17.32
CA ARG A 98 1.24 11.66 -17.99
C ARG A 98 2.12 11.78 -19.24
N MET A 99 3.34 11.24 -19.21
CA MET A 99 4.30 11.28 -20.32
C MET A 99 3.89 10.34 -21.45
N THR A 100 3.39 9.16 -21.13
CA THR A 100 2.97 8.20 -22.14
C THR A 100 1.52 8.46 -22.52
N ARG A 101 1.27 8.93 -23.74
CA ARG A 101 -0.07 8.81 -24.36
C ARG A 101 -0.46 7.35 -24.66
N PHE A 102 0.26 6.37 -24.12
CA PHE A 102 0.20 4.91 -24.34
C PHE A 102 0.16 4.41 -25.79
N ASN A 103 0.21 5.29 -26.78
CA ASN A 103 0.18 4.91 -28.18
C ASN A 103 1.51 4.25 -28.58
N ASN A 104 1.44 3.03 -29.11
CA ASN A 104 2.56 2.27 -29.68
C ASN A 104 3.67 1.85 -28.70
N ILE A 105 3.39 1.75 -27.39
CA ILE A 105 4.36 1.17 -26.44
C ILE A 105 4.16 -0.35 -26.40
N PRO A 106 5.17 -1.17 -26.74
CA PRO A 106 5.06 -2.63 -26.64
C PRO A 106 4.84 -3.09 -25.20
N ASN A 107 4.14 -4.22 -25.05
CA ASN A 107 3.99 -4.87 -23.75
C ASN A 107 5.37 -5.28 -23.19
N GLY A 108 5.61 -5.00 -21.92
CA GLY A 108 6.84 -5.37 -21.21
C GLY A 108 7.93 -4.28 -21.17
N VAL A 109 7.69 -3.10 -21.77
CA VAL A 109 8.63 -1.98 -21.65
C VAL A 109 8.64 -1.43 -20.21
N ILE A 110 9.84 -1.27 -19.66
CA ILE A 110 10.06 -0.62 -18.36
C ILE A 110 10.12 0.89 -18.57
N LEU A 111 9.11 1.62 -18.10
CA LEU A 111 9.04 3.09 -18.23
C LEU A 111 9.83 3.83 -17.16
N SER A 112 9.81 3.31 -15.93
CA SER A 112 10.55 3.86 -14.79
C SER A 112 10.78 2.77 -13.76
N ARG A 113 11.83 2.94 -12.95
CA ARG A 113 12.11 2.09 -11.80
C ARG A 113 12.00 2.95 -10.54
N ILE A 114 11.12 2.54 -9.63
CA ILE A 114 11.04 3.13 -8.30
C ILE A 114 12.02 2.34 -7.44
N ASN A 115 13.04 3.02 -6.91
CA ASN A 115 13.94 2.43 -5.94
C ASN A 115 13.26 2.54 -4.56
N ALA A 116 13.16 1.41 -3.86
CA ALA A 116 12.66 1.33 -2.49
C ALA A 116 13.80 1.48 -1.47
#